data_AF-A0A7R8ZIW2-F1
#
_entry.id   AF-A0A7R8ZIW2-F1
#
_cell.length_a   1.000
_cell.length_b   1.000
_cell.length_c   1.000
_cell.angle_alpha   90.00
_cell.angle_beta   90.00
_cell.angle_gamma   90.00
#
_symmetry.space_group_name_H-M   'P 1'
#
loop_
_entity.id
_entity.type
_entity.pdbx_description
1 polymer ?
#
loop_
_entity_poly.entity_id
_entity_poly.type
_entity_poly.pdbx_seq_one_letter_code
_entity_poly.pdbx_strand_id
1 'polypeptide(L)'
;MKLLTHNFLSSKCIRGVKLGYPLKIEASKVDVRELEFNEDALQNILPKVIVQEGYLECPETGRKFPIKNGIPNMLVNEDEV
;
A
#
# COMPACT_ATOMS: atom_id res chain seq x y z
N MET A 1 4.86 -1.55 -17.62
CA MET A 1 3.75 -0.75 -17.06
C MET A 1 4.21 -0.05 -15.79
N LYS A 2 3.52 0.99 -15.30
CA LYS A 2 3.82 1.58 -13.99
C LYS A 2 3.36 0.62 -12.88
N LEU A 3 4.15 0.47 -11.81
CA LEU A 3 3.78 -0.40 -10.68
C LEU A 3 2.44 0.01 -10.04
N LEU A 4 2.14 1.30 -10.01
CA LEU A 4 0.86 1.78 -9.49
C LEU A 4 -0.35 1.17 -10.22
N THR A 5 -0.27 0.97 -11.54
CA THR A 5 -1.37 0.38 -12.32
C THR A 5 -1.72 -1.02 -11.82
N HIS A 6 -0.73 -1.78 -11.36
CA HIS A 6 -0.93 -3.13 -10.84
C HIS A 6 -1.87 -3.17 -9.63
N ASN A 7 -1.81 -2.15 -8.76
CA ASN A 7 -2.66 -2.05 -7.57
C ASN A 7 -4.16 -1.94 -7.91
N PHE A 8 -4.51 -1.65 -9.17
CA PHE A 8 -5.89 -1.55 -9.65
C PHE A 8 -6.33 -2.76 -10.50
N LEU A 9 -5.48 -3.77 -10.69
CA LEU A 9 -5.80 -4.94 -11.52
C LEU A 9 -6.30 -6.12 -10.67
N SER A 10 -7.31 -6.84 -11.15
CA SER A 10 -7.85 -8.04 -10.52
C SER A 10 -8.18 -9.13 -11.53
N SER A 11 -8.00 -10.40 -11.15
CA SER A 11 -8.39 -11.57 -11.95
C SER A 11 -9.80 -12.08 -11.63
N LYS A 12 -10.62 -11.31 -10.89
CA LYS A 12 -11.99 -11.72 -10.50
C LYS A 12 -12.95 -11.92 -11.68
N CYS A 13 -12.60 -11.44 -12.87
CA CYS A 13 -13.35 -11.71 -14.11
C CYS A 13 -13.22 -13.18 -14.60
N ILE A 14 -12.26 -13.95 -14.09
CA ILE A 14 -12.06 -15.36 -14.44
C ILE A 14 -13.06 -16.24 -13.67
N ARG A 15 -13.72 -17.15 -14.39
CA ARG A 15 -14.70 -18.08 -13.79
C ARG A 15 -14.07 -18.90 -12.67
N GLY A 16 -14.69 -18.85 -11.48
CA GLY A 16 -14.26 -19.61 -10.30
C GLY A 16 -13.30 -18.88 -9.35
N VAL A 17 -12.81 -17.69 -9.71
CA VAL A 17 -11.95 -16.89 -8.84
C VAL A 17 -12.79 -16.11 -7.82
N LYS A 18 -12.53 -16.32 -6.52
CA LYS A 18 -13.23 -15.63 -5.42
C LYS A 18 -12.58 -14.29 -5.03
N LEU A 19 -11.25 -14.28 -4.84
CA LEU A 19 -10.50 -13.11 -4.36
C LEU A 19 -9.92 -12.29 -5.53
N GLY A 20 -9.08 -12.92 -6.36
CA GLY A 20 -8.54 -12.35 -7.60
C GLY A 20 -7.59 -11.15 -7.43
N TYR A 21 -7.07 -10.91 -6.23
CA TYR A 21 -6.16 -9.82 -5.90
C TYR A 21 -5.39 -10.19 -4.61
N PRO A 22 -4.11 -9.78 -4.44
CA PRO A 22 -3.25 -9.12 -5.43
C PRO A 22 -2.79 -10.10 -6.52
N LEU A 23 -2.40 -9.57 -7.68
CA LEU A 23 -1.78 -10.37 -8.73
C LEU A 23 -0.29 -10.54 -8.40
N LYS A 24 0.31 -11.69 -8.72
CA LYS A 24 1.76 -11.85 -8.61
C LYS A 24 2.42 -11.14 -9.80
N ILE A 25 3.45 -10.32 -9.55
CA ILE A 25 4.28 -9.74 -10.60
C ILE A 25 5.53 -10.61 -10.77
N GLU A 26 5.79 -11.04 -12.00
CA GLU A 26 7.08 -11.61 -12.41
C GLU A 26 7.55 -10.81 -13.64
N ALA A 27 8.62 -10.02 -13.48
CA ALA A 27 9.12 -9.15 -14.54
C ALA A 27 10.39 -9.72 -15.17
N SER A 28 10.41 -9.86 -16.49
CA SER A 28 11.61 -10.26 -17.26
C SER A 28 12.46 -9.07 -17.70
N LYS A 29 11.86 -7.87 -17.82
CA LYS A 29 12.53 -6.63 -18.17
C LYS A 29 11.90 -5.47 -17.41
N VAL A 30 12.74 -4.58 -16.88
CA VAL A 30 12.32 -3.38 -16.14
C VAL A 30 13.00 -2.16 -16.74
N ASP A 31 12.20 -1.17 -17.10
CA ASP A 31 12.69 0.15 -17.53
C ASP A 31 12.39 1.16 -16.42
N VAL A 32 13.43 1.81 -15.90
CA VAL A 32 13.31 2.91 -14.93
C VAL A 32 13.19 4.22 -15.70
N ARG A 33 12.19 5.04 -15.36
CA ARG A 33 11.94 6.34 -15.98
C ARG A 33 11.69 7.38 -14.91
N GLU A 34 12.37 8.51 -15.03
CA GLU A 34 12.07 9.69 -14.23
C GLU A 34 10.72 10.28 -14.68
N LEU A 35 9.98 10.81 -13.71
CA LEU A 35 8.69 11.43 -13.91
C LEU A 35 8.68 12.77 -13.17
N GLU A 36 8.03 13.76 -13.75
CA GLU A 36 7.75 15.01 -13.05
C GLU A 36 6.82 14.73 -11.85
N PHE A 37 7.16 15.34 -10.71
CA PHE A 37 6.33 15.24 -9.53
C PHE A 37 5.04 16.03 -9.72
N ASN A 38 3.90 15.37 -9.53
CA ASN A 38 2.59 15.98 -9.58
C ASN A 38 1.85 15.67 -8.28
N GLU A 39 1.74 16.68 -7.43
CA GLU A 39 1.16 16.57 -6.10
C GLU A 39 -0.33 16.22 -6.15
N ASP A 40 -1.11 16.92 -6.98
CA ASP A 40 -2.55 16.70 -7.13
C ASP A 40 -2.87 15.25 -7.54
N ALA A 41 -2.10 14.70 -8.46
CA ALA A 41 -2.26 13.32 -8.90
C ALA A 41 -1.97 12.34 -7.76
N LEU A 42 -0.92 12.57 -6.97
CA LEU A 42 -0.56 11.72 -5.84
C LEU A 42 -1.57 11.80 -4.70
N GLN A 43 -2.04 13.01 -4.35
CA GLN A 43 -3.08 13.19 -3.32
C GLN A 43 -4.35 12.41 -3.65
N ASN A 44 -4.73 12.31 -4.93
CA ASN A 44 -5.91 11.55 -5.38
C ASN A 44 -5.71 10.02 -5.41
N ILE A 45 -4.46 9.57 -5.51
CA ILE A 45 -4.09 8.16 -5.73
C ILE A 45 -3.67 7.48 -4.44
N LEU A 46 -2.89 8.15 -3.59
CA LEU A 46 -2.35 7.61 -2.35
C LEU A 46 -3.44 7.03 -1.42
N PRO A 47 -4.62 7.65 -1.23
CA PRO A 47 -5.69 7.06 -0.42
C PRO A 47 -6.22 5.72 -0.95
N LYS A 48 -6.04 5.44 -2.25
CA LYS A 48 -6.43 4.18 -2.89
C LYS A 48 -5.35 3.10 -2.72
N VAL A 49 -4.15 3.46 -2.27
CA VAL A 49 -3.07 2.55 -1.93
C VAL A 49 -3.17 2.24 -0.44
N ILE A 50 -3.90 1.18 -0.11
CA ILE A 50 -4.12 0.80 1.29
C ILE A 50 -2.97 -0.10 1.74
N VAL A 51 -2.21 0.34 2.76
CA VAL A 51 -1.26 -0.51 3.48
C VAL A 51 -2.06 -1.52 4.29
N GLN A 52 -2.09 -2.78 3.84
CA GLN A 52 -2.87 -3.83 4.52
C GLN A 52 -2.21 -4.29 5.82
N GLU A 53 -0.89 -4.46 5.81
CA GLU A 53 -0.08 -4.89 6.94
C GLU A 53 1.17 -4.01 7.01
N GLY A 54 1.55 -3.52 8.19
CA GLY A 54 2.69 -2.63 8.33
C GLY A 54 2.80 -1.98 9.72
N TYR A 55 3.58 -0.90 9.80
CA TYR A 55 3.73 -0.10 11.02
C TYR A 55 3.77 1.39 10.67
N LEU A 56 3.11 2.22 11.48
CA LEU A 56 3.37 3.67 11.53
C LEU A 56 4.47 3.90 12.57
N GLU A 57 5.52 4.65 12.24
CA GLU A 57 6.61 4.93 13.17
C GLU A 57 6.56 6.40 13.59
N CYS A 58 6.59 6.66 14.90
CA CYS A 58 6.72 8.01 15.43
C CYS A 58 8.15 8.52 15.16
N PRO A 59 8.33 9.67 14.50
CA PRO A 59 9.66 10.16 14.12
C PRO A 59 10.52 10.61 15.31
N GLU A 60 9.90 10.98 16.44
CA GLU A 60 10.61 11.48 17.62
C GLU A 60 10.97 10.35 18.61
N THR A 61 10.12 9.34 18.73
CA THR A 61 10.30 8.26 19.72
C THR A 61 10.69 6.93 19.10
N GLY A 62 10.58 6.77 17.77
CA GLY A 62 10.77 5.51 17.07
C GLY A 62 9.67 4.47 17.36
N ARG A 63 8.61 4.84 18.08
CA ARG A 63 7.54 3.92 18.47
C ARG A 63 6.75 3.48 17.23
N LYS A 64 6.60 2.15 17.07
CA LYS A 64 5.87 1.54 15.96
C LYS A 64 4.44 1.16 16.34
N PHE A 65 3.46 1.68 15.62
CA PHE A 65 2.04 1.36 15.72
C PHE A 65 1.65 0.37 14.63
N PRO A 66 1.23 -0.86 14.95
CA PRO A 66 0.95 -1.87 13.95
C PRO A 66 -0.31 -1.52 13.14
N ILE A 67 -0.24 -1.76 11.84
CA ILE A 67 -1.37 -1.74 10.90
C ILE A 67 -1.74 -3.19 10.61
N LYS A 68 -3.01 -3.56 10.86
CA LYS A 68 -3.57 -4.87 10.53
C LYS A 68 -4.87 -4.69 9.75
N ASN A 69 -5.05 -5.43 8.66
CA ASN A 69 -6.21 -5.28 7.77
C ASN A 69 -6.48 -3.82 7.35
N GLY A 70 -5.43 -3.02 7.17
CA GLY A 70 -5.56 -1.60 6.85
C GLY A 70 -5.99 -0.69 7.99
N ILE A 71 -6.12 -1.21 9.21
CA ILE A 71 -6.50 -0.44 10.40
C ILE A 71 -5.26 -0.25 11.28
N PRO A 72 -4.77 0.99 11.46
CA PRO A 72 -3.69 1.27 12.41
C PRO A 72 -4.20 1.18 13.85
N ASN A 73 -3.43 0.52 14.72
CA ASN A 73 -3.67 0.52 16.16
C ASN A 73 -2.78 1.57 16.84
N MET A 74 -3.41 2.69 17.22
CA MET A 74 -2.75 3.83 17.89
C MET A 74 -2.91 3.80 19.42
N LEU A 75 -3.31 2.67 20.01
CA LEU A 75 -3.40 2.54 21.47
C LEU A 75 -2.00 2.65 22.09
N VAL A 76 -1.91 3.48 23.13
CA VAL A 76 -0.71 3.75 23.91
C VAL A 76 -0.86 3.00 25.24
N ASN A 77 0.20 2.35 25.71
CA ASN A 77 0.15 1.69 27.02
C ASN A 77 0.12 2.74 28.14
N GLU A 78 -0.41 2.39 29.31
CA GLU A 78 -0.45 3.30 30.47
C GLU A 78 0.95 3.79 30.90
N ASP A 79 1.98 2.97 30.68
CA ASP A 79 3.38 3.33 30.94
C ASP A 79 4.00 4.28 29.89
N GLU A 80 3.30 4.52 28.76
CA GLU A 80 3.71 5.36 27.64
C GLU A 80 2.94 6.71 27.60
N VAL A 81 2.11 7.00 28.62
CA VAL A 81 1.34 8.25 28.79
C VAL A 81 2.08 9.25 29.68
#